data_AF-A0A3R6YLY2-F1
#
_entry.id   AF-A0A3R6YLY2-F1
#
_cell.length_a   1.000
_cell.length_b   1.000
_cell.length_c   1.000
_cell.angle_alpha   90.00
_cell.angle_beta   90.00
_cell.angle_gamma   90.00
#
_symmetry.space_group_name_H-M   'P 1'
#
loop_
_entity.id
_entity.type
_entity.pdbx_description
1 polymer ?
#
loop_
_entity_poly.entity_id
_entity_poly.type
_entity_poly.pdbx_seq_one_letter_code
_entity_poly.pdbx_strand_id
1 'polypeptide(L)'
;VGLLLVKRLIVLNPAEEKPLKDLILRRPIVISPEHSCYSILNLFQEGRSHFALVTPQKEVVAACWRGNADIDPSKVQILGIVTIEDVLEELIMEEIVDESDSPHAADTYMDTVRLRGLQRATTKLKGLLTKVRQRKELLGHVAIDCDRFLD
;
A
#
# COMPACT_ATOMS: atom_id res chain seq x y z
N VAL A 1 7.53 18.28 -7.58
CA VAL A 1 6.57 17.70 -6.62
C VAL A 1 7.28 16.63 -5.81
N GLY A 2 6.98 16.51 -4.51
CA GLY A 2 7.62 15.51 -3.62
C GLY A 2 6.96 15.49 -2.24
N LEU A 3 7.51 14.67 -1.35
CA LEU A 3 7.10 14.50 0.03
C LEU A 3 7.83 15.48 0.95
N LEU A 4 7.07 16.24 1.72
CA LEU A 4 7.59 17.04 2.83
C LEU A 4 7.56 16.20 4.11
N LEU A 5 8.71 16.03 4.75
CA LEU A 5 8.77 15.38 6.07
C LEU A 5 8.57 16.42 7.17
N VAL A 6 7.61 16.21 8.06
CA VAL A 6 7.31 17.13 9.18
C VAL A 6 8.55 17.42 10.03
N LYS A 7 9.43 16.44 10.26
CA LYS A 7 10.69 16.66 11.00
C LYS A 7 11.62 17.72 10.39
N ARG A 8 11.49 18.01 9.09
CA ARG A 8 12.24 19.10 8.43
C ARG A 8 11.75 20.48 8.86
N LEU A 9 10.52 20.58 9.36
CA LEU A 9 9.93 21.82 9.83
C LEU A 9 10.44 22.23 11.22
N ILE A 10 11.02 21.29 11.99
CA ILE A 10 11.52 21.56 13.35
C ILE A 10 12.58 22.67 13.37
N VAL A 11 13.39 22.76 12.31
CA VAL A 11 14.47 23.76 12.21
C VAL A 11 14.04 25.05 11.51
N LEU A 12 12.76 25.15 11.10
CA LEU A 12 12.24 26.34 10.43
C LEU A 12 11.65 27.30 11.44
N ASN A 13 11.94 28.59 11.26
CA ASN A 13 11.27 29.65 11.98
C ASN A 13 9.95 30.00 11.29
N PRO A 14 8.79 29.87 11.95
CA PRO A 14 7.50 30.22 11.37
C PRO A 14 7.40 31.68 10.91
N ALA A 15 8.10 32.60 11.57
CA ALA A 15 8.07 34.03 11.24
C ALA A 15 8.80 34.37 9.92
N GLU A 16 9.62 33.46 9.39
CA GLU A 16 10.30 33.66 8.10
C GLU A 16 9.40 33.35 6.90
N GLU A 17 8.21 32.76 7.11
CA GLU A 17 7.21 32.46 6.08
C GLU A 17 7.80 31.77 4.82
N LYS A 18 8.80 30.92 5.03
CA LYS A 18 9.50 30.23 3.94
C LYS A 18 8.51 29.45 3.07
N PRO A 19 8.46 29.70 1.75
CA PRO A 19 7.49 29.04 0.89
C PRO A 19 7.87 27.57 0.68
N LEU A 20 6.86 26.71 0.51
CA LEU A 20 7.03 25.26 0.39
C LEU A 20 7.98 24.84 -0.74
N LYS A 21 8.02 25.60 -1.84
CA LYS A 21 8.91 25.36 -2.99
C LYS A 21 10.41 25.46 -2.65
N ASP A 22 10.75 26.20 -1.60
CA ASP A 22 12.13 26.39 -1.15
C ASP A 22 12.56 25.29 -0.15
N LEU A 23 11.62 24.42 0.24
CA LEU A 23 11.90 23.27 1.10
C LEU A 23 12.35 22.07 0.25
N ILE A 24 13.34 21.34 0.75
CA ILE A 24 13.83 20.12 0.11
C ILE A 24 12.80 19.00 0.30
N LEU A 25 12.09 18.67 -0.78
CA LEU A 25 11.13 17.56 -0.82
C LEU A 25 11.84 16.24 -1.17
N ARG A 26 11.46 15.14 -0.51
CA ARG A 26 11.90 13.79 -0.87
C ARG A 26 11.04 13.22 -1.99
N ARG A 27 11.58 12.34 -2.83
CA ARG A 27 10.77 11.58 -3.77
C ARG A 27 10.11 10.39 -3.05
N PRO A 28 8.82 10.11 -3.29
CA PRO A 28 8.18 8.90 -2.78
C PRO A 28 8.87 7.65 -3.32
N ILE A 29 8.72 6.52 -2.62
CA ILE A 29 8.90 5.20 -3.24
C ILE A 29 7.72 5.00 -4.21
N VAL A 30 7.93 4.37 -5.35
CA VAL A 30 6.85 4.03 -6.29
C VAL A 30 6.74 2.52 -6.42
N ILE A 31 5.53 2.02 -6.29
CA ILE A 31 5.22 0.59 -6.35
C ILE A 31 4.10 0.31 -7.35
N SER A 32 4.09 -0.94 -7.83
CA SER A 32 3.02 -1.50 -8.65
C SER A 32 1.91 -2.04 -7.74
N PRO A 33 0.62 -2.00 -8.14
CA PRO A 33 -0.45 -2.67 -7.40
C PRO A 33 -0.30 -4.20 -7.33
N GLU A 34 0.57 -4.78 -8.17
CA GLU A 34 0.91 -6.20 -8.18
C GLU A 34 2.00 -6.58 -7.15
N HIS A 35 2.64 -5.60 -6.49
CA HIS A 35 3.61 -5.91 -5.44
C HIS A 35 2.93 -6.57 -4.23
N SER A 36 3.55 -7.62 -3.70
CA SER A 36 3.10 -8.25 -2.46
C SER A 36 3.47 -7.40 -1.25
N CYS A 37 2.71 -7.54 -0.15
CA CYS A 37 3.02 -6.86 1.11
C CYS A 37 4.46 -7.11 1.58
N TYR A 38 4.98 -8.33 1.43
CA TYR A 38 6.37 -8.65 1.74
C TYR A 38 7.39 -7.87 0.88
N SER A 39 7.13 -7.73 -0.42
CA SER A 39 8.01 -6.96 -1.30
C SER A 39 8.01 -5.47 -0.95
N ILE A 40 6.84 -4.92 -0.57
CA ILE A 40 6.71 -3.52 -0.14
C ILE A 40 7.41 -3.33 1.21
N LEU A 41 7.25 -4.28 2.14
CA LEU A 41 7.94 -4.25 3.43
C LEU A 41 9.46 -4.22 3.25
N ASN A 42 10.01 -5.05 2.37
CA ASN A 42 11.45 -5.05 2.08
C ASN A 42 11.92 -3.68 1.54
N LEU A 43 11.13 -3.05 0.65
CA LEU A 43 11.43 -1.70 0.14
C LEU A 43 11.45 -0.65 1.26
N PHE A 44 10.52 -0.75 2.23
CA PHE A 44 10.49 0.14 3.38
C PHE A 44 11.66 -0.10 4.35
N GLN A 45 12.10 -1.35 4.49
CA GLN A 45 13.27 -1.71 5.32
C GLN A 45 14.60 -1.19 4.78
N GLU A 46 14.69 -0.84 3.49
CA GLU A 46 15.87 -0.13 2.94
C GLU A 46 16.07 1.29 3.55
N GLY A 47 15.13 1.77 4.37
CA GLY A 47 15.29 3.00 5.16
C GLY A 47 15.12 4.30 4.36
N ARG A 48 14.59 4.22 3.13
CA ARG A 48 14.41 5.39 2.25
C ARG A 48 13.16 6.20 2.59
N SER A 49 12.04 5.53 2.81
CA SER A 49 10.72 6.09 3.13
C SER A 49 9.83 4.97 3.67
N HIS A 50 8.85 5.30 4.51
CA HIS A 50 7.74 4.41 4.89
C HIS A 50 6.46 4.74 4.12
N PHE A 51 6.57 5.58 3.09
CA PHE A 51 5.49 6.03 2.26
C PHE A 51 5.80 5.68 0.81
N ALA A 52 4.84 5.06 0.13
CA ALA A 52 4.92 4.74 -1.29
C ALA A 52 3.68 5.20 -2.06
N LEU A 53 3.90 5.56 -3.32
CA LEU A 53 2.88 5.87 -4.32
C LEU A 53 2.58 4.60 -5.13
N VAL A 54 1.30 4.30 -5.33
CA VAL A 54 0.86 3.12 -6.08
C VAL A 54 0.43 3.52 -7.49
N THR A 55 1.05 2.92 -8.50
CA THR A 55 0.69 3.10 -9.91
C THR A 55 1.08 1.86 -10.72
N PRO A 56 0.26 1.42 -11.69
CA PRO A 56 0.67 0.38 -12.64
C PRO A 56 1.81 0.84 -13.56
N GLN A 57 2.02 2.16 -13.71
CA GLN A 57 3.08 2.74 -14.56
C GLN A 57 4.33 3.12 -13.77
N LYS A 58 4.67 2.30 -12.79
CA LYS A 58 5.83 2.43 -11.87
C LYS A 58 7.13 2.76 -12.61
N GLU A 59 7.38 2.08 -13.72
CA GLU A 59 8.61 2.15 -14.51
C GLU A 59 8.72 3.50 -15.25
N VAL A 60 7.60 4.02 -15.75
CA VAL A 60 7.51 5.34 -16.40
C VAL A 60 7.84 6.43 -15.38
N VAL A 61 7.19 6.38 -14.20
CA VAL A 61 7.44 7.35 -13.11
C VAL A 61 8.90 7.29 -12.66
N ALA A 62 9.45 6.09 -12.45
CA ALA A 62 10.83 5.91 -12.04
C ALA A 62 11.83 6.40 -13.12
N ALA A 63 11.53 6.22 -14.40
CA ALA A 63 12.34 6.73 -15.50
C ALA A 63 12.32 8.26 -15.54
N CYS A 64 11.14 8.89 -15.48
CA CYS A 64 11.00 10.34 -15.43
C CYS A 64 11.77 10.95 -14.26
N TRP A 65 11.65 10.37 -13.06
CA TRP A 65 12.40 10.86 -11.90
C TRP A 65 13.91 10.69 -12.06
N ARG A 66 14.40 9.56 -12.57
CA ARG A 66 15.84 9.37 -12.84
C ARG A 66 16.37 10.38 -13.87
N GLY A 67 15.59 10.65 -14.91
CA GLY A 67 15.92 11.64 -15.95
C GLY A 67 15.62 13.09 -15.57
N ASN A 68 15.07 13.34 -14.37
CA ASN A 68 14.59 14.65 -13.95
C ASN A 68 13.62 15.30 -14.97
N ALA A 69 12.81 14.48 -15.62
CA ALA A 69 11.81 14.86 -16.60
C ALA A 69 10.42 14.92 -15.96
N ASP A 70 9.55 15.74 -16.56
CA ASP A 70 8.16 15.84 -16.14
C ASP A 70 7.39 14.55 -16.47
N ILE A 71 6.39 14.26 -15.63
CA ILE A 71 5.50 13.13 -15.82
C ILE A 71 4.25 13.64 -16.53
N ASP A 72 3.98 13.07 -17.69
CA ASP A 72 2.77 13.33 -18.46
C ASP A 72 1.54 12.74 -17.75
N PRO A 73 0.58 13.56 -17.28
CA PRO A 73 -0.60 13.10 -16.56
C PRO A 73 -1.50 12.17 -17.39
N SER A 74 -1.43 12.24 -18.73
CA SER A 74 -2.21 11.35 -19.60
C SER A 74 -1.63 9.93 -19.68
N LYS A 75 -0.39 9.72 -19.23
CA LYS A 75 0.31 8.43 -19.30
C LYS A 75 0.41 7.69 -17.97
N VAL A 76 0.18 8.37 -16.85
CA VAL A 76 0.34 7.80 -15.51
C VAL A 76 -0.94 7.99 -14.72
N GLN A 77 -1.49 6.88 -14.25
CA GLN A 77 -2.58 6.87 -13.29
C GLN A 77 -2.03 6.59 -11.90
N ILE A 78 -2.28 7.51 -10.97
CA ILE A 78 -2.01 7.30 -9.54
C ILE A 78 -3.24 6.64 -8.94
N LEU A 79 -3.07 5.44 -8.38
CA LEU A 79 -4.15 4.72 -7.71
C LEU A 79 -4.33 5.20 -6.27
N GLY A 80 -3.22 5.51 -5.60
CA GLY A 80 -3.23 5.93 -4.21
C GLY A 80 -1.84 5.88 -3.60
N ILE A 81 -1.82 5.79 -2.28
CA ILE A 81 -0.62 5.72 -1.45
C ILE A 81 -0.71 4.51 -0.53
N VAL A 82 0.42 4.07 -0.03
CA VAL A 82 0.51 3.04 1.01
C VAL A 82 1.62 3.40 1.98
N THR A 83 1.38 3.12 3.24
CA THR A 83 2.29 3.37 4.36
C THR A 83 2.83 2.05 4.93
N ILE A 84 3.82 2.10 5.84
CA ILE A 84 4.35 0.88 6.45
C ILE A 84 3.32 0.26 7.39
N GLU A 85 2.50 1.07 8.02
CA GLU A 85 1.39 0.71 8.88
C GLU A 85 0.40 -0.15 8.08
N ASP A 86 -0.06 0.33 6.92
CA ASP A 86 -0.97 -0.42 6.03
C ASP A 86 -0.42 -1.81 5.67
N VAL A 87 0.88 -1.89 5.38
CA VAL A 87 1.56 -3.14 5.00
C VAL A 87 1.66 -4.07 6.20
N LEU A 88 1.98 -3.55 7.38
CA LEU A 88 2.10 -4.35 8.60
C LEU A 88 0.74 -4.86 9.04
N GLU A 89 -0.31 -4.03 9.03
CA GLU A 89 -1.70 -4.44 9.32
C GLU A 89 -2.13 -5.61 8.45
N GLU A 90 -1.79 -5.54 7.16
CA GLU A 90 -2.10 -6.59 6.20
C GLU A 90 -1.30 -7.87 6.45
N LEU A 91 -0.09 -7.79 7.01
CA LEU A 91 0.72 -8.96 7.31
C LEU A 91 0.35 -9.61 8.65
N ILE A 92 0.02 -8.81 9.67
CA ILE A 92 -0.31 -9.29 11.02
C ILE A 92 -1.80 -9.60 11.18
N MET A 93 -2.65 -9.13 10.26
CA MET A 93 -4.11 -9.26 10.31
C MET A 93 -4.75 -8.60 11.55
N GLU A 94 -4.10 -7.56 12.06
CA GLU A 94 -4.56 -6.73 13.17
C GLU A 94 -4.48 -5.27 12.72
N GLU A 95 -5.34 -4.43 13.29
CA GLU A 95 -5.32 -2.99 13.02
C GLU A 95 -4.23 -2.35 13.89
N ILE A 96 -3.51 -1.39 13.33
CA ILE A 96 -2.45 -0.66 14.02
C ILE A 96 -2.97 0.74 14.32
N VAL A 97 -2.87 1.13 15.58
CA VAL A 97 -3.20 2.49 16.02
C VAL A 97 -2.09 3.42 15.56
N ASP A 98 -2.42 4.37 14.69
CA ASP A 98 -1.46 5.37 14.20
C ASP A 98 -1.37 6.56 15.16
N GLU A 99 -0.31 7.37 15.04
CA GLU A 99 -0.06 8.54 15.87
C GLU A 99 -1.16 9.61 15.78
N SER A 100 -1.89 9.64 14.66
CA SER A 100 -2.99 10.57 14.42
C SER A 100 -4.34 10.09 14.98
N ASP A 101 -4.45 8.83 15.38
CA ASP A 101 -5.67 8.27 15.93
C ASP A 101 -5.92 8.79 17.35
N SER A 102 -6.85 9.74 17.50
CA SER A 102 -7.25 10.27 18.80
C SER A 102 -8.39 9.45 19.42
N PRO A 103 -8.16 8.69 20.50
CA PRO A 103 -9.24 8.01 21.20
C PRO A 103 -10.13 9.03 21.92
N HIS A 104 -11.39 9.16 21.48
CA HIS A 104 -12.37 10.00 22.16
C HIS A 104 -12.78 9.42 23.55
N ALA A 105 -12.39 8.17 23.85
CA ALA A 105 -12.40 7.54 25.17
C ALA A 105 -11.39 6.37 25.19
N ALA A 106 -10.39 6.41 26.08
CA ALA A 106 -9.28 5.46 26.11
C ALA A 106 -9.71 3.99 26.35
N ASP A 107 -10.72 3.77 27.19
CA ASP A 107 -11.12 2.42 27.62
C ASP A 107 -11.88 1.62 26.55
N THR A 108 -12.51 2.27 25.57
CA THR A 108 -13.29 1.58 24.51
C THR A 108 -12.55 1.50 23.18
N TYR A 109 -11.57 2.38 22.95
CA TYR A 109 -10.90 2.51 21.67
C TYR A 109 -10.17 1.22 21.26
N MET A 110 -9.39 0.62 22.16
CA MET A 110 -8.64 -0.62 21.86
C MET A 110 -9.56 -1.80 21.54
N ASP A 111 -10.72 -1.89 22.19
CA ASP A 111 -11.71 -2.92 21.88
C ASP A 111 -12.30 -2.71 20.48
N THR A 112 -12.57 -1.46 20.09
CA THR A 112 -13.06 -1.16 18.73
C THR A 112 -12.03 -1.48 17.65
N VAL A 113 -10.74 -1.20 17.89
CA VAL A 113 -9.64 -1.49 16.96
C VAL A 113 -9.48 -3.01 16.78
N ARG A 114 -9.50 -3.77 17.88
CA ARG A 114 -9.46 -5.25 17.83
C ARG A 114 -10.64 -5.84 17.07
N LEU A 115 -11.85 -5.32 17.30
CA LEU A 115 -13.04 -5.77 16.59
C LEU A 115 -12.94 -5.51 15.07
N ARG A 116 -12.38 -4.36 14.66
CA ARG A 116 -12.11 -4.06 13.24
C ARG A 116 -11.12 -5.04 12.63
N GLY A 117 -10.01 -5.33 13.31
CA GLY A 117 -9.03 -6.34 12.87
C GLY A 117 -9.67 -7.71 12.66
N LEU A 118 -10.49 -8.16 13.63
CA LEU A 118 -11.22 -9.42 13.53
C LEU A 118 -12.18 -9.45 12.33
N GLN A 119 -12.91 -8.35 12.09
CA GLN A 119 -13.82 -8.23 10.95
C GLN A 119 -13.07 -8.29 9.61
N ARG A 120 -11.93 -7.60 9.50
CA ARG A 120 -11.06 -7.60 8.31
C ARG A 120 -10.51 -8.99 8.02
N ALA A 121 -9.93 -9.65 9.03
CA ALA A 121 -9.41 -11.01 8.92
C ALA A 121 -10.50 -12.01 8.48
N THR A 122 -11.67 -11.94 9.13
CA THR A 122 -12.82 -12.78 8.79
C THR A 122 -13.27 -12.58 7.34
N THR A 123 -13.30 -11.33 6.87
CA THR A 123 -13.70 -11.00 5.49
C THR A 123 -12.72 -11.56 4.47
N LYS A 124 -11.41 -11.43 4.71
CA LYS A 124 -10.38 -12.01 3.82
C LYS A 124 -10.44 -13.53 3.79
N LEU A 125 -10.57 -14.18 4.94
CA LEU A 125 -10.68 -15.63 5.03
C LEU A 125 -11.92 -16.14 4.28
N LYS A 126 -13.08 -15.48 4.45
CA LYS A 126 -14.29 -15.79 3.66
C LYS A 126 -14.04 -15.62 2.17
N GLY A 127 -13.39 -14.54 1.73
CA GLY A 127 -13.03 -14.32 0.34
C GLY A 127 -12.11 -15.40 -0.24
N LEU A 128 -11.12 -15.85 0.53
CA LEU A 128 -10.23 -16.95 0.14
C LEU A 128 -10.99 -18.27 0.00
N LEU A 129 -11.87 -18.60 0.94
CA LEU A 129 -12.71 -19.81 0.86
C LEU A 129 -13.59 -19.80 -0.39
N THR A 130 -14.18 -18.66 -0.74
CA THR A 130 -14.98 -18.51 -1.97
C THR A 130 -14.13 -18.73 -3.22
N LYS A 131 -12.92 -18.14 -3.29
CA LYS A 131 -11.99 -18.36 -4.42
C LYS A 131 -11.57 -19.83 -4.56
N VAL A 132 -11.34 -20.53 -3.44
CA VAL A 132 -11.01 -21.97 -3.46
C VAL A 132 -12.19 -22.80 -3.96
N ARG A 133 -13.42 -22.50 -3.52
CA ARG A 133 -14.64 -23.18 -4.01
C ARG A 133 -14.82 -23.00 -5.53
N GLN A 134 -14.71 -21.76 -6.01
CA GLN A 134 -14.79 -21.46 -7.45
C GLN A 134 -13.69 -22.16 -8.26
N ARG A 135 -12.46 -22.23 -7.71
CA ARG A 135 -11.37 -22.96 -8.36
C ARG A 135 -11.64 -24.47 -8.44
N LYS A 136 -12.31 -25.04 -7.42
CA LYS A 136 -12.72 -26.46 -7.42
C LYS A 136 -13.84 -26.73 -8.42
N GLU A 137 -14.79 -25.82 -8.59
CA GLU A 137 -15.85 -25.89 -9.61
C GLU A 137 -15.27 -25.80 -11.03
N LEU A 138 -14.34 -24.87 -11.26
CA LEU A 138 -13.62 -24.74 -12.53
C LEU A 138 -12.77 -25.98 -12.85
N LEU A 139 -12.05 -26.53 -11.87
CA LEU A 139 -11.26 -27.75 -12.06
C LEU A 139 -12.12 -29.02 -12.19
N GLY A 140 -13.30 -29.05 -11.57
CA GLY A 140 -14.27 -30.13 -11.75
C GLY A 140 -14.85 -30.23 -13.17
N HIS A 141 -14.83 -29.13 -13.94
CA HIS A 141 -15.19 -29.13 -15.36
C HIS A 141 -14.05 -29.56 -16.30
N VAL A 142 -12.79 -29.61 -15.83
CA VAL A 142 -11.64 -30.05 -16.65
C VAL A 142 -11.44 -31.57 -16.59
N ALA A 143 -12.14 -32.27 -15.71
CA ALA A 143 -12.05 -33.72 -15.54
C ALA A 143 -13.09 -34.50 -16.38
N ILE A 144 -13.31 -34.14 -17.64
CA ILE A 144 -14.00 -34.99 -18.64
C ILE A 144 -13.40 -34.72 -20.03
N ASP A 145 -12.22 -35.29 -20.34
CA ASP A 145 -11.87 -35.70 -21.71
C ASP A 145 -10.56 -36.53 -21.78
N CYS A 146 -10.35 -37.47 -20.83
CA CYS A 146 -9.22 -38.42 -20.93
C CYS A 146 -9.56 -39.74 -21.63
N ASP A 147 -10.81 -39.96 -22.08
CA ASP A 147 -11.22 -41.18 -22.79
C ASP A 147 -11.16 -41.07 -24.33
N ARG A 148 -10.45 -40.07 -24.87
CA ARG A 148 -10.29 -39.89 -26.33
C ARG A 148 -8.90 -40.22 -26.90
N PHE A 149 -8.08 -40.94 -26.15
CA PHE A 149 -6.77 -41.44 -26.59
C PHE A 149 -6.66 -42.97 -26.40
N LEU A 150 -7.62 -43.71 -26.95
CA LEU A 150 -7.43 -45.11 -27.35
C LEU A 150 -8.11 -45.29 -28.71
N ASP A 151 -7.37 -44.96 -29.76
CA ASP A 151 -7.41 -45.60 -31.08
C ASP A 151 -6.02 -45.45 -31.73
#